data_AF-A0AAV5RPU2-F1
#
_entry.id   AF-A0AAV5RPU2-F1
#
_cell.length_a   1.000
_cell.length_b   1.000
_cell.length_c   1.000
_cell.angle_alpha   90.00
_cell.angle_beta   90.00
_cell.angle_gamma   90.00
#
_symmetry.space_group_name_H-M   'P 1'
#
loop_
_entity.id
_entity.type
_entity.pdbx_description
1 polymer ?
#
loop_
_entity_poly.entity_id
_entity_poly.type
_entity_poly.pdbx_seq_one_letter_code
_entity_poly.pdbx_strand_id
1 'polypeptide(L)'
;MCFALGVFCFAKGPPHSTTTMIIYNDIFSGDELLSDAYDLKLVDDVIYEADCAMIKVGGGDIDIGANPSAEGAEEDMEDGAEIVNNVVHTFRLQPTGFDKKSFVTYIKGYMKSVKAKLTESDPEAVPVFEKGAQAYVKKVIGSFKDWEFYTGESMDPDAMIIMLNYREDGTTPYVAIWKHGVKAEKV
;
A
#
# COMPACT_ATOMS: atom_id res chain seq x y z
N MET A 1 8.68 61.18 -28.51
CA MET A 1 8.81 61.19 -27.04
C MET A 1 8.01 60.01 -26.52
N CYS A 2 8.67 59.01 -25.93
CA CYS A 2 8.05 57.87 -25.26
C CYS A 2 7.05 58.33 -24.18
N PHE A 3 6.01 57.54 -23.91
CA PHE A 3 5.81 56.89 -22.60
C PHE A 3 4.68 55.85 -22.72
N ALA A 4 5.06 54.59 -22.55
CA ALA A 4 4.16 53.45 -22.41
C ALA A 4 3.62 53.40 -20.98
N LEU A 5 2.32 53.12 -20.81
CA LEU A 5 1.78 52.65 -19.53
C LEU A 5 1.01 51.34 -19.73
N GLY A 6 1.72 50.26 -19.40
CA GLY A 6 1.27 49.10 -18.62
C GLY A 6 -0.13 48.55 -18.87
N VAL A 7 -0.24 47.59 -19.79
CA VAL A 7 -1.25 46.53 -19.69
C VAL A 7 -0.83 45.61 -18.55
N PHE A 8 -1.52 45.69 -17.41
CA PHE A 8 -1.42 44.68 -16.35
C PHE A 8 -2.04 43.38 -16.87
N CYS A 9 -1.19 42.52 -17.42
CA CYS A 9 -1.52 41.13 -17.69
C CYS A 9 -1.66 40.43 -16.33
N PHE A 10 -2.90 40.25 -15.84
CA PHE A 10 -3.19 39.33 -14.75
C PHE A 10 -2.82 37.92 -15.24
N ALA A 11 -1.62 37.47 -14.89
CA ALA A 11 -1.25 36.07 -14.99
C ALA A 11 -2.25 35.28 -14.13
N LYS A 12 -3.16 34.54 -14.78
CA LYS A 12 -3.84 33.43 -14.11
C LYS A 12 -2.73 32.50 -13.66
N GLY A 13 -2.48 32.45 -12.35
CA GLY A 13 -1.59 31.45 -11.75
C GLY A 13 -2.01 30.05 -12.19
N PRO A 14 -1.11 29.06 -12.12
CA PRO A 14 -1.45 27.68 -12.43
C PRO A 14 -2.68 27.27 -11.59
N PRO A 15 -3.60 26.46 -12.14
CA PRO A 15 -4.77 26.03 -11.39
C PRO A 15 -4.29 25.44 -10.06
N HIS A 16 -4.82 25.97 -8.96
CA HIS A 16 -4.68 25.34 -7.66
C HIS A 16 -5.23 23.91 -7.81
N SER A 17 -4.34 22.94 -7.94
CA SER A 17 -4.70 21.54 -7.82
C SER A 17 -5.11 21.34 -6.37
N THR A 18 -6.40 21.40 -6.11
CA THR A 18 -6.99 20.78 -4.92
C THR A 18 -6.71 19.29 -5.03
N THR A 19 -5.54 18.87 -4.55
CA THR A 19 -5.12 17.47 -4.48
C THR A 19 -5.99 16.79 -3.43
N THR A 20 -7.20 16.38 -3.81
CA THR A 20 -8.02 15.45 -3.03
C THR A 20 -7.31 14.11 -3.06
N MET A 21 -6.81 13.66 -1.92
CA MET A 21 -6.14 12.37 -1.76
C MET A 21 -7.22 11.27 -1.82
N ILE A 22 -6.88 10.11 -2.35
CA ILE A 22 -7.76 8.94 -2.41
C ILE A 22 -7.22 7.88 -1.46
N ILE A 23 -8.07 7.43 -0.54
CA ILE A 23 -7.82 6.28 0.33
C ILE A 23 -8.57 5.06 -0.22
N TYR A 24 -7.91 3.91 -0.23
CA TYR A 24 -8.48 2.63 -0.64
C TYR A 24 -8.84 1.80 0.59
N ASN A 25 -10.14 1.70 0.85
CA ASN A 25 -10.68 0.99 2.01
C ASN A 25 -11.16 -0.40 1.60
N ASP A 26 -10.87 -1.43 2.39
CA ASP A 26 -11.38 -2.78 2.14
C ASP A 26 -12.91 -2.82 2.21
N ILE A 27 -13.55 -3.55 1.29
CA ILE A 27 -15.02 -3.64 1.27
C ILE A 27 -15.60 -4.58 2.34
N PHE A 28 -14.78 -5.40 3.00
CA PHE A 28 -15.21 -6.35 4.03
C PHE A 28 -14.93 -5.84 5.44
N SER A 29 -13.68 -5.47 5.76
CA SER A 29 -13.33 -4.93 7.08
C SER A 29 -13.57 -3.42 7.20
N GLY A 30 -13.46 -2.68 6.09
CA GLY A 30 -13.45 -1.22 6.10
C GLY A 30 -12.09 -0.61 6.45
N ASP A 31 -11.04 -1.42 6.61
CA ASP A 31 -9.69 -0.94 6.93
C ASP A 31 -9.08 -0.17 5.76
N GLU A 32 -8.27 0.84 6.08
CA GLU A 32 -7.47 1.58 5.11
C GLU A 32 -6.27 0.72 4.68
N LEU A 33 -6.17 0.38 3.40
CA LEU A 33 -5.11 -0.52 2.91
C LEU A 33 -4.03 0.18 2.10
N LEU A 34 -4.39 1.28 1.42
CA LEU A 34 -3.49 2.00 0.51
C LEU A 34 -4.03 3.41 0.23
N SER A 35 -3.23 4.26 -0.41
CA SER A 35 -3.66 5.56 -0.92
C SER A 35 -3.04 5.89 -2.27
N ASP A 36 -3.60 6.88 -2.97
CA ASP A 36 -3.06 7.43 -4.22
C ASP A 36 -1.83 8.32 -4.05
N ALA A 37 -1.35 8.51 -2.82
CA ALA A 37 -0.06 9.13 -2.56
C ALA A 37 1.13 8.24 -3.01
N TYR A 38 0.86 6.95 -3.27
CA TYR A 38 1.83 6.00 -3.80
C TYR A 38 1.67 5.83 -5.32
N ASP A 39 2.74 5.43 -6.03
CA ASP A 39 2.71 5.23 -7.49
C ASP A 39 1.91 3.96 -7.84
N LEU A 40 0.60 4.13 -8.04
CA LEU A 40 -0.35 3.05 -8.33
C LEU A 40 -0.33 2.67 -9.81
N LYS A 41 -0.05 1.39 -10.06
CA LYS A 41 -0.09 0.75 -11.38
C LYS A 41 -1.24 -0.24 -11.41
N LEU A 42 -2.15 -0.07 -12.36
CA LEU A 42 -3.24 -1.02 -12.60
C LEU A 42 -2.71 -2.18 -13.47
N VAL A 43 -2.72 -3.38 -12.90
CA VAL A 43 -2.27 -4.61 -13.57
C VAL A 43 -3.46 -5.52 -13.84
N ASP A 44 -3.56 -5.98 -15.08
CA ASP A 44 -4.61 -6.88 -15.58
C ASP A 44 -6.04 -6.38 -15.30
N ASP A 45 -6.23 -5.06 -15.14
CA ASP A 45 -7.47 -4.40 -14.74
C ASP A 45 -8.07 -4.83 -13.39
N VAL A 46 -7.34 -5.62 -12.60
CA VAL A 46 -7.84 -6.25 -11.36
C VAL A 46 -7.00 -5.99 -10.12
N ILE A 47 -5.73 -5.59 -10.28
CA ILE A 47 -4.79 -5.36 -9.17
C ILE A 47 -4.27 -3.93 -9.23
N TYR A 48 -4.23 -3.25 -8.08
CA TYR A 48 -3.37 -2.09 -7.91
C TYR A 48 -2.05 -2.54 -7.29
N GLU A 49 -0.96 -2.34 -8.03
CA GLU A 49 0.40 -2.48 -7.50
C GLU A 49 0.93 -1.08 -7.15
N ALA A 50 1.41 -0.86 -5.92
CA ALA A 50 2.05 0.38 -5.52
C ALA A 50 3.50 0.13 -5.13
N ASP A 51 4.42 0.93 -5.68
CA ASP A 51 5.82 0.89 -5.28
C ASP A 51 5.98 1.48 -3.88
N CYS A 52 6.75 0.78 -3.05
CA CYS A 52 7.00 1.09 -1.66
C CYS A 52 8.50 1.35 -1.44
N ALA A 53 8.84 1.86 -0.26
CA ALA A 53 10.22 2.04 0.17
C ALA A 53 10.43 1.48 1.58
N MET A 54 11.63 0.96 1.83
CA MET A 54 12.06 0.65 3.18
C MET A 54 12.50 1.94 3.86
N ILE A 55 11.92 2.26 5.01
CA ILE A 55 12.20 3.45 5.81
C ILE A 55 12.74 3.04 7.17
N LYS A 56 13.62 3.86 7.74
CA LYS A 56 14.08 3.70 9.12
C LYS A 56 13.09 4.40 10.04
N VAL A 57 12.42 3.63 10.89
CA VAL A 57 11.47 4.11 11.89
C VAL A 57 12.08 3.86 13.27
N GLY A 58 12.06 4.88 14.13
CA GLY A 58 12.77 4.84 15.42
C GLY A 58 14.19 5.38 15.33
N GLY A 59 14.69 5.85 16.47
CA GLY A 59 15.93 6.65 16.57
C GLY A 59 15.66 8.16 16.51
N GLY A 60 15.19 8.74 17.62
CA GLY A 60 15.02 10.19 17.77
C GLY A 60 15.27 10.63 19.21
N ASP A 61 16.35 11.42 19.39
CA ASP A 61 16.83 12.12 20.59
C ASP A 61 16.89 11.33 21.90
N ILE A 62 18.05 10.70 22.13
CA ILE A 62 18.52 10.52 23.49
C ILE A 62 18.81 11.91 24.04
N ASP A 63 17.82 12.51 24.69
CA ASP A 63 18.03 13.60 25.64
C ASP A 63 18.83 13.01 26.82
N ILE A 64 20.15 12.79 26.62
CA ILE A 64 21.10 12.64 27.72
C ILE A 64 21.19 14.02 28.35
N GLY A 65 20.17 14.32 29.16
CA GLY A 65 20.17 15.42 30.09
C GLY A 65 21.47 15.36 30.88
N ALA A 66 22.32 16.34 30.58
CA ALA A 66 23.54 16.73 31.26
C ALA A 66 23.79 16.03 32.62
N ASN A 67 24.54 14.93 32.61
CA ASN A 67 25.34 14.51 33.77
C ASN A 67 26.72 14.04 33.32
N PRO A 68 27.73 14.93 33.24
CA PRO A 68 29.07 14.59 32.83
C PRO A 68 29.84 14.02 34.03
N SER A 69 29.68 12.74 34.34
CA SER A 69 30.61 12.04 35.23
C SER A 69 30.40 10.53 35.19
N ALA A 70 31.11 9.84 34.30
CA ALA A 70 32.02 8.74 34.67
C ALA A 70 32.43 7.97 33.42
N GLU A 71 33.74 7.81 33.29
CA GLU A 71 34.45 7.06 32.28
C GLU A 71 34.01 5.59 32.21
N GLY A 72 33.95 5.02 31.01
CA GLY A 72 34.06 3.58 30.81
C GLY A 72 33.08 2.96 29.83
N ALA A 73 33.64 2.39 28.77
CA ALA A 73 33.07 1.41 27.84
C ALA A 73 32.22 1.95 26.68
N GLU A 74 32.88 1.94 25.53
CA GLU A 74 32.32 1.79 24.20
C GLU A 74 31.39 0.55 24.18
N GLU A 75 30.07 0.77 24.28
CA GLU A 75 29.06 -0.22 23.89
C GLU A 75 28.11 0.45 22.90
N ASP A 76 28.31 0.05 21.64
CA ASP A 76 27.36 -0.03 20.53
C ASP A 76 25.90 0.36 20.86
N MET A 77 25.58 1.66 20.78
CA MET A 77 24.20 2.16 20.81
C MET A 77 23.58 2.11 19.41
N GLU A 78 23.32 0.90 18.89
CA GLU A 78 22.35 0.68 17.81
C GLU A 78 21.01 0.24 18.41
N ASP A 79 20.48 1.00 19.38
CA ASP A 79 19.27 0.61 20.11
C ASP A 79 18.06 1.42 19.64
N GLY A 80 17.19 0.78 18.85
CA GLY A 80 15.80 1.21 18.65
C GLY A 80 15.37 1.68 17.26
N ALA A 81 16.22 1.58 16.23
CA ALA A 81 15.82 1.93 14.87
C ALA A 81 15.55 0.70 14.00
N GLU A 82 14.30 0.55 13.57
CA GLU A 82 13.82 -0.57 12.75
C GLU A 82 13.67 -0.14 11.29
N ILE A 83 14.11 -0.97 10.35
CA ILE A 83 13.85 -0.73 8.92
C ILE A 83 12.56 -1.44 8.55
N VAL A 84 11.52 -0.66 8.22
CA VAL A 84 10.18 -1.16 7.91
C VAL A 84 9.71 -0.65 6.54
N ASN A 85 8.79 -1.37 5.90
CA ASN A 85 8.16 -0.90 4.67
C ASN A 85 7.22 0.28 4.99
N ASN A 86 7.32 1.37 4.24
CA ASN A 86 6.56 2.59 4.49
C ASN A 86 5.03 2.40 4.39
N VAL A 87 4.53 1.60 3.45
CA VAL A 87 3.11 1.27 3.34
C VAL A 87 2.66 0.45 4.54
N VAL A 88 3.38 -0.63 4.84
CA VAL A 88 3.08 -1.49 6.00
C VAL A 88 3.03 -0.68 7.28
N HIS A 89 3.99 0.23 7.48
CA HIS A 89 4.03 1.10 8.65
C HIS A 89 2.90 2.14 8.69
N THR A 90 2.64 2.82 7.57
CA THR A 90 1.63 3.89 7.48
C THR A 90 0.22 3.37 7.73
N PHE A 91 -0.14 2.23 7.12
CA PHE A 91 -1.46 1.61 7.23
C PHE A 91 -1.53 0.56 8.35
N ARG A 92 -0.48 0.46 9.18
CA ARG A 92 -0.37 -0.48 10.31
C ARG A 92 -0.72 -1.92 9.95
N LEU A 93 -0.32 -2.34 8.75
CA LEU A 93 -0.62 -3.68 8.23
C LEU A 93 0.08 -4.72 9.11
N GLN A 94 -0.62 -5.82 9.38
CA GLN A 94 -0.10 -6.88 10.25
C GLN A 94 0.45 -8.03 9.40
N PRO A 95 1.69 -8.50 9.62
CA PRO A 95 2.23 -9.62 8.88
C PRO A 95 1.44 -10.90 9.17
N THR A 96 1.20 -11.70 8.13
CA THR A 96 0.53 -12.99 8.25
C THR A 96 1.23 -14.06 7.43
N GLY A 97 1.07 -15.31 7.85
CA GLY A 97 1.71 -16.47 7.23
C GLY A 97 0.70 -17.36 6.52
N PHE A 98 1.01 -17.76 5.29
CA PHE A 98 0.30 -18.82 4.59
C PHE A 98 1.26 -19.92 4.16
N ASP A 99 0.77 -21.15 4.15
CA ASP A 99 1.31 -22.17 3.26
C ASP A 99 0.56 -22.11 1.91
N LYS A 100 1.18 -22.66 0.86
CA LYS A 100 0.62 -22.61 -0.49
C LYS A 100 -0.80 -23.18 -0.59
N LYS A 101 -1.17 -24.19 0.22
CA LYS A 101 -2.52 -24.78 0.21
C LYS A 101 -3.52 -23.92 0.97
N SER A 102 -3.15 -23.38 2.13
CA SER A 102 -4.02 -22.46 2.87
C SER A 102 -4.28 -21.18 2.09
N PHE A 103 -3.26 -20.60 1.43
CA PHE A 103 -3.44 -19.45 0.54
C PHE A 103 -4.42 -19.74 -0.61
N VAL A 104 -4.26 -20.89 -1.29
CA VAL A 104 -5.17 -21.30 -2.36
C VAL A 104 -6.61 -21.47 -1.86
N THR A 105 -6.78 -21.93 -0.63
CA THR A 105 -8.11 -22.10 -0.02
C THR A 105 -8.73 -20.75 0.32
N TYR A 106 -7.96 -19.89 1.00
CA TYR A 106 -8.35 -18.53 1.35
C TYR A 106 -8.74 -17.73 0.10
N ILE A 107 -7.86 -17.65 -0.91
CA ILE A 107 -8.08 -16.77 -2.07
C ILE A 107 -9.29 -17.22 -2.90
N LYS A 108 -9.59 -18.52 -2.93
CA LYS A 108 -10.83 -19.04 -3.56
C LYS A 108 -12.08 -18.61 -2.81
N GLY A 109 -12.04 -18.56 -1.47
CA GLY A 109 -13.12 -18.01 -0.66
C GLY A 109 -13.29 -16.52 -0.92
N TYR A 110 -12.19 -15.77 -0.79
CA TYR A 110 -12.15 -14.33 -1.01
C TYR A 110 -12.69 -13.92 -2.40
N MET A 111 -12.23 -14.57 -3.47
CA MET A 111 -12.73 -14.29 -4.84
C MET A 111 -14.25 -14.52 -4.98
N LYS A 112 -14.82 -15.51 -4.27
CA LYS A 112 -16.28 -15.71 -4.28
C LYS A 112 -17.00 -14.56 -3.58
N SER A 113 -16.48 -14.10 -2.46
CA SER A 113 -17.04 -12.95 -1.72
C SER A 113 -17.00 -11.68 -2.56
N VAL A 114 -15.86 -11.38 -3.22
CA VAL A 114 -15.73 -10.23 -4.12
C VAL A 114 -16.68 -10.37 -5.32
N LYS A 115 -16.75 -11.54 -5.94
CA LYS A 115 -17.67 -11.79 -7.05
C LYS A 115 -19.13 -11.56 -6.66
N ALA A 116 -19.54 -11.99 -5.45
CA ALA A 116 -20.89 -11.77 -4.96
C ALA A 116 -21.19 -10.26 -4.86
N LYS A 117 -20.26 -9.47 -4.31
CA LYS A 117 -20.38 -8.01 -4.24
C LYS A 117 -20.43 -7.36 -5.61
N LEU A 118 -19.55 -7.75 -6.53
CA LEU A 118 -19.57 -7.24 -7.91
C LEU A 118 -20.87 -7.58 -8.63
N THR A 119 -21.45 -8.75 -8.42
CA THR A 119 -22.74 -9.11 -9.05
C THR A 119 -23.88 -8.21 -8.58
N GLU A 120 -23.77 -7.60 -7.40
CA GLU A 120 -24.76 -6.65 -6.88
C GLU A 120 -24.48 -5.20 -7.32
N SER A 121 -23.21 -4.78 -7.38
CA SER A 121 -22.82 -3.38 -7.60
C SER A 121 -22.39 -3.06 -9.04
N ASP A 122 -21.66 -3.97 -9.69
CA ASP A 122 -21.13 -3.82 -11.05
C ASP A 122 -21.00 -5.20 -11.74
N PRO A 123 -22.11 -5.75 -12.25
CA PRO A 123 -22.13 -7.07 -12.86
C PRO A 123 -21.24 -7.20 -14.10
N GLU A 124 -20.96 -6.08 -14.78
CA GLU A 124 -20.15 -6.04 -16.01
C GLU A 124 -18.65 -6.25 -15.72
N ALA A 125 -18.20 -5.91 -14.51
CA ALA A 125 -16.83 -6.15 -14.07
C ALA A 125 -16.54 -7.60 -13.66
N VAL A 126 -17.55 -8.42 -13.40
CA VAL A 126 -17.40 -9.84 -13.00
C VAL A 126 -16.51 -10.65 -13.95
N PRO A 127 -16.73 -10.68 -15.29
CA PRO A 127 -15.88 -11.44 -16.20
C PRO A 127 -14.43 -10.94 -16.23
N VAL A 128 -14.21 -9.63 -16.10
CA VAL A 128 -12.88 -9.03 -16.03
C VAL A 128 -12.18 -9.48 -14.75
N PHE A 129 -12.87 -9.40 -13.61
CA PHE A 129 -12.37 -9.85 -12.32
C PHE A 129 -11.99 -11.34 -12.34
N GLU A 130 -12.86 -12.23 -12.82
CA GLU A 130 -12.57 -13.67 -12.84
C GLU A 130 -11.33 -14.01 -13.67
N LYS A 131 -11.20 -13.39 -14.85
CA LYS A 131 -10.05 -13.64 -15.74
C LYS A 131 -8.75 -13.10 -15.15
N GLY A 132 -8.76 -11.84 -14.71
CA GLY A 132 -7.58 -11.19 -14.15
C GLY A 132 -7.15 -11.82 -12.82
N ALA A 133 -8.11 -12.11 -11.92
CA ALA A 133 -7.82 -12.76 -10.66
C ALA A 133 -7.25 -14.17 -10.85
N GLN A 134 -7.76 -14.94 -11.82
CA GLN A 134 -7.17 -16.25 -12.12
C GLN A 134 -5.73 -16.14 -12.62
N ALA A 135 -5.42 -15.15 -13.45
CA ALA A 135 -4.06 -14.92 -13.96
C ALA A 135 -3.11 -14.50 -12.82
N TYR A 136 -3.52 -13.53 -12.01
CA TYR A 136 -2.70 -13.02 -10.92
C TYR A 136 -2.48 -14.05 -9.81
N VAL A 137 -3.51 -14.80 -9.43
CA VAL A 137 -3.37 -15.90 -8.47
C VAL A 137 -2.40 -16.97 -8.97
N LYS A 138 -2.38 -17.27 -10.28
CA LYS A 138 -1.37 -18.19 -10.85
C LYS A 138 0.06 -17.63 -10.74
N LYS A 139 0.27 -16.32 -10.96
CA LYS A 139 1.55 -15.63 -10.77
C LYS A 139 2.03 -15.81 -9.32
N VAL A 140 1.18 -15.49 -8.34
CA VAL A 140 1.48 -15.60 -6.91
C VAL A 140 1.79 -17.04 -6.52
N ILE A 141 0.97 -18.01 -6.92
CA ILE A 141 1.18 -19.44 -6.62
C ILE A 141 2.48 -19.97 -7.26
N GLY A 142 2.84 -19.48 -8.46
CA GLY A 142 4.05 -19.87 -9.18
C GLY A 142 5.33 -19.47 -8.45
N SER A 143 5.30 -18.31 -7.79
CA SER A 143 6.43 -17.69 -7.07
C SER A 143 6.16 -17.58 -5.56
N PHE A 144 5.29 -18.42 -4.99
CA PHE A 144 4.70 -18.21 -3.66
C PHE A 144 5.68 -17.90 -2.52
N LYS A 145 6.90 -18.43 -2.58
CA LYS A 145 7.93 -18.22 -1.54
C LYS A 145 8.52 -16.81 -1.56
N ASP A 146 8.35 -16.10 -2.66
CA ASP A 146 8.87 -14.74 -2.86
C ASP A 146 7.85 -13.69 -2.41
N TRP A 147 6.64 -14.11 -2.03
CA TRP A 147 5.57 -13.23 -1.58
C TRP A 147 5.50 -13.20 -0.06
N GLU A 148 5.35 -12.00 0.46
CA GLU A 148 4.97 -11.75 1.84
C GLU A 148 3.48 -11.35 1.90
N PHE A 149 2.81 -11.71 2.98
CA PHE A 149 1.37 -11.49 3.14
C PHE A 149 1.11 -10.66 4.38
N TYR A 150 0.18 -9.70 4.25
CA TYR A 150 -0.23 -8.83 5.33
C TYR A 150 -1.77 -8.76 5.40
N THR A 151 -2.32 -8.55 6.59
CA THR A 151 -3.73 -8.22 6.84
C THR A 151 -3.87 -6.75 7.19
N GLY A 152 -5.08 -6.19 7.07
CA GLY A 152 -5.42 -4.89 7.66
C GLY A 152 -5.28 -4.88 9.19
N GLU A 153 -5.44 -3.69 9.79
CA GLU A 153 -5.32 -3.46 11.24
C GLU A 153 -6.31 -4.32 12.06
N SER A 154 -7.51 -4.58 11.52
CA SER A 154 -8.52 -5.41 12.18
C SER A 154 -8.17 -6.90 12.24
N MET A 155 -7.21 -7.36 11.43
CA MET A 155 -6.84 -8.77 11.24
C MET A 155 -8.03 -9.68 10.89
N ASP A 156 -9.04 -9.15 10.20
CA ASP A 156 -10.21 -9.93 9.78
C ASP A 156 -9.79 -11.04 8.79
N PRO A 157 -10.07 -12.33 9.09
CA PRO A 157 -9.67 -13.45 8.25
C PRO A 157 -10.43 -13.54 6.91
N ASP A 158 -11.56 -12.85 6.77
CA ASP A 158 -12.37 -12.80 5.55
C ASP A 158 -12.07 -11.54 4.70
N ALA A 159 -11.36 -10.57 5.26
CA ALA A 159 -10.93 -9.34 4.57
C ALA A 159 -9.72 -9.57 3.65
N MET A 160 -9.33 -8.54 2.90
CA MET A 160 -8.25 -8.61 1.93
C MET A 160 -6.88 -8.92 2.55
N ILE A 161 -6.16 -9.85 1.93
CA ILE A 161 -4.72 -10.01 2.11
C ILE A 161 -3.97 -9.11 1.13
N ILE A 162 -3.13 -8.24 1.68
CA ILE A 162 -2.16 -7.42 0.95
C ILE A 162 -0.96 -8.31 0.64
N MET A 163 -0.55 -8.32 -0.63
CA MET A 163 0.55 -9.15 -1.10
C MET A 163 1.75 -8.26 -1.42
N LEU A 164 2.90 -8.50 -0.78
CA LEU A 164 4.13 -7.76 -1.02
C LEU A 164 5.13 -8.64 -1.77
N ASN A 165 5.81 -8.07 -2.75
CA ASN A 165 6.93 -8.69 -3.44
C ASN A 165 7.91 -7.59 -3.92
N TYR A 166 9.01 -7.97 -4.54
CA TYR A 166 10.02 -7.08 -5.10
C TYR A 166 9.93 -7.07 -6.63
N ARG A 167 10.22 -5.92 -7.23
CA ARG A 167 10.32 -5.76 -8.69
C ARG A 167 11.47 -6.61 -9.25
N GLU A 168 11.54 -6.72 -10.58
CA GLU A 168 12.60 -7.49 -11.26
C GLU A 168 14.02 -6.96 -10.97
N ASP A 169 14.14 -5.72 -10.48
CA ASP A 169 15.39 -5.14 -9.97
C ASP A 169 15.87 -5.73 -8.64
N GLY A 170 15.02 -6.51 -7.95
CA GLY A 170 15.29 -7.15 -6.67
C GLY A 170 15.41 -6.21 -5.47
N THR A 171 15.14 -4.91 -5.64
CA THR A 171 15.38 -3.88 -4.60
C THR A 171 14.18 -2.99 -4.33
N THR A 172 13.29 -2.82 -5.30
CA THR A 172 12.08 -2.01 -5.15
C THR A 172 10.93 -2.90 -4.65
N PRO A 173 10.51 -2.80 -3.37
CA PRO A 173 9.33 -3.50 -2.90
C PRO A 173 8.08 -2.87 -3.50
N TYR A 174 7.04 -3.68 -3.72
CA TYR A 174 5.72 -3.21 -4.09
C TYR A 174 4.64 -4.01 -3.36
N VAL A 175 3.55 -3.34 -3.00
CA VAL A 175 2.34 -4.00 -2.49
C VAL A 175 1.34 -4.18 -3.62
N ALA A 176 0.52 -5.22 -3.54
CA ALA A 176 -0.54 -5.52 -4.47
C ALA A 176 -1.86 -5.74 -3.71
N ILE A 177 -2.88 -4.98 -4.10
CA ILE A 177 -4.24 -5.06 -3.57
C ILE A 177 -5.25 -5.30 -4.69
N TRP A 178 -6.37 -5.96 -4.39
CA TRP A 178 -7.43 -6.21 -5.37
C TRP A 178 -8.25 -4.95 -5.61
N LYS A 179 -8.24 -4.42 -6.85
CA LYS A 179 -9.04 -3.25 -7.23
C LYS A 179 -10.53 -3.41 -6.87
N HIS A 180 -11.06 -4.61 -7.10
CA HIS A 180 -12.47 -4.92 -6.87
C HIS A 180 -12.80 -5.24 -5.40
N GLY A 181 -11.78 -5.38 -4.56
CA GLY A 181 -11.91 -5.58 -3.12
C GLY A 181 -11.78 -4.30 -2.31
N VAL A 182 -11.55 -3.15 -2.95
CA VAL A 182 -11.43 -1.85 -2.28
C VAL A 182 -12.44 -0.85 -2.82
N LYS A 183 -12.81 0.10 -1.95
CA LYS A 183 -13.56 1.30 -2.30
C LYS A 183 -12.63 2.50 -2.25
N ALA A 184 -12.57 3.28 -3.32
CA ALA A 184 -11.85 4.54 -3.38
C ALA A 184 -12.67 5.66 -2.74
N GLU A 185 -12.12 6.31 -1.72
CA GLU A 185 -12.73 7.43 -1.01
C GLU A 185 -11.84 8.68 -1.14
N LYS A 186 -12.45 9.82 -1.51
CA LYS A 186 -11.73 11.10 -1.63
C LYS A 186 -11.75 11.82 -0.28
N VAL A 187 -10.59 12.26 0.18
CA VAL A 187 -10.39 13.03 1.41
C VAL A 187 -9.79 14.41 1.14
#